data_AF-A0A916H977-F1
#
_entry.id   AF-A0A916H977-F1
#
_cell.length_a   1.000
_cell.length_b   1.000
_cell.length_c   1.000
_cell.angle_alpha   90.00
_cell.angle_beta   90.00
_cell.angle_gamma   90.00
#
_symmetry.space_group_name_H-M   'P 1'
#
loop_
_entity.id
_entity.type
_entity.pdbx_description
1 polymer ?
#
loop_
_entity_poly.entity_id
_entity_poly.type
_entity_poly.pdbx_seq_one_letter_code
_entity_poly.pdbx_strand_id
1 'polypeptide(L)'
;MISKILLTLFVCIFFQHAKSQKAEIIASTDSIAAEINALPLKEEESLFIEFSTAAGIATSYSYKKEVVKVARSLQLPYGIWQTNYYYQNGKLVLIEDIEETHLINENGEIDYSSKEQNYCGRFYFSHNALIVSKEKGEKRNASETLFNEQMELIQAKLYLVGY
;
A
#
# COMPACT_ATOMS: atom_id res chain seq x y z
N MET A 1 19.39 6.43 46.04
CA MET A 1 19.40 5.18 45.23
C MET A 1 18.01 4.70 44.83
N ILE A 2 17.00 4.75 45.71
CA ILE A 2 15.62 4.28 45.43
C ILE A 2 14.94 5.04 44.26
N SER A 3 15.20 6.34 44.11
CA SER A 3 14.62 7.16 43.02
C SER A 3 15.05 6.74 41.60
N LYS A 4 16.25 6.16 41.41
CA LYS A 4 16.70 5.73 40.08
C LYS A 4 16.00 4.43 39.62
N ILE A 5 15.70 3.52 40.55
CA ILE A 5 15.06 2.24 40.25
C ILE A 5 13.59 2.44 39.83
N LEU A 6 12.89 3.38 40.48
CA LEU A 6 11.49 3.69 40.16
C LEU A 6 11.34 4.29 38.75
N LEU A 7 12.29 5.15 38.34
CA LEU A 7 12.29 5.76 37.02
C LEU A 7 12.55 4.74 35.90
N THR A 8 13.46 3.78 36.13
CA THR A 8 13.76 2.72 35.14
C THR A 8 12.57 1.78 34.93
N LEU A 9 11.86 1.40 35.99
CA LEU A 9 10.65 0.56 35.89
C LEU A 9 9.51 1.24 35.13
N PHE A 10 9.32 2.55 35.31
CA PHE A 10 8.27 3.29 34.61
C PHE A 10 8.53 3.34 33.10
N VAL A 11 9.78 3.58 32.68
CA VAL A 11 10.15 3.63 31.25
C VAL A 11 9.89 2.29 30.54
N CYS A 12 10.17 1.16 31.19
CA CYS A 12 9.95 -0.17 30.59
C CYS A 12 8.48 -0.47 30.27
N ILE A 13 7.54 -0.02 31.11
CA ILE A 13 6.10 -0.29 30.91
C ILE A 13 5.56 0.48 29.69
N PHE A 14 5.98 1.73 29.49
CA PHE A 14 5.56 2.52 28.32
C PHE A 14 6.05 1.93 27.01
N PHE A 15 7.29 1.43 26.96
CA PHE A 15 7.83 0.79 25.76
C PHE A 15 7.11 -0.52 25.41
N GLN A 16 6.70 -1.31 26.41
CA GLN A 16 5.93 -2.53 26.17
C GLN A 16 4.53 -2.22 25.63
N HIS A 17 3.86 -1.21 26.20
CA HIS A 17 2.53 -0.80 25.77
C HIS A 17 2.52 -0.29 24.31
N ALA A 18 3.51 0.54 23.94
CA ALA A 18 3.64 1.06 22.58
C ALA A 18 3.90 -0.04 21.53
N LYS A 19 4.68 -1.07 21.88
CA LYS A 19 4.90 -2.24 20.98
C LYS A 19 3.62 -3.06 20.81
N SER A 20 2.87 -3.28 21.88
CA SER A 20 1.60 -4.01 21.85
C SER A 20 0.58 -3.33 20.94
N GLN A 21 0.41 -2.00 21.05
CA GLN A 21 -0.52 -1.26 20.21
C GLN A 21 -0.17 -1.34 18.72
N LYS A 22 1.12 -1.27 18.35
CA LYS A 22 1.53 -1.40 16.94
C LYS A 22 1.18 -2.76 16.35
N ALA A 23 1.42 -3.84 17.09
CA ALA A 23 1.10 -5.20 16.64
C ALA A 23 -0.41 -5.40 16.46
N GLU A 24 -1.22 -4.85 17.36
CA GLU A 24 -2.68 -4.88 17.29
C GLU A 24 -3.23 -4.11 16.08
N ILE A 25 -2.70 -2.91 15.82
CA ILE A 25 -3.04 -2.13 14.62
C ILE A 25 -2.71 -2.93 13.35
N ILE A 26 -1.51 -3.51 13.26
CA ILE A 26 -1.14 -4.32 12.10
C ILE A 26 -2.11 -5.49 11.90
N ALA A 27 -2.35 -6.29 12.95
CA ALA A 27 -3.20 -7.47 12.85
C ALA A 27 -4.65 -7.12 12.47
N SER A 28 -5.21 -6.07 13.09
CA SER A 28 -6.56 -5.60 12.76
C SER A 28 -6.66 -5.07 11.33
N THR A 29 -5.69 -4.26 10.87
CA THR A 29 -5.66 -3.76 9.49
C THR A 29 -5.47 -4.88 8.46
N ASP A 30 -4.61 -5.87 8.74
CA ASP A 30 -4.43 -7.03 7.88
C ASP A 30 -5.74 -7.84 7.76
N SER A 31 -6.46 -8.00 8.87
CA SER A 31 -7.80 -8.63 8.87
C SER A 31 -8.82 -7.85 8.05
N ILE A 32 -8.82 -6.51 8.14
CA ILE A 32 -9.70 -5.64 7.34
C ILE A 32 -9.41 -5.81 5.85
N ALA A 33 -8.14 -5.79 5.44
CA ALA A 33 -7.77 -5.97 4.04
C ALA A 33 -8.17 -7.35 3.51
N ALA A 34 -8.00 -8.40 4.31
CA ALA A 34 -8.43 -9.76 3.99
C ALA A 34 -9.97 -9.85 3.84
N GLU A 35 -10.71 -9.24 4.77
CA GLU A 35 -12.17 -9.15 4.71
C GLU A 35 -12.62 -8.43 3.43
N ILE A 36 -12.08 -7.25 3.15
CA ILE A 36 -12.39 -6.46 1.94
C ILE A 36 -12.15 -7.28 0.66
N ASN A 37 -11.01 -7.98 0.57
CA ASN A 37 -10.70 -8.81 -0.59
C ASN A 37 -11.64 -10.02 -0.75
N ALA A 38 -12.34 -10.45 0.31
CA ALA A 38 -13.32 -11.53 0.28
C ALA A 38 -14.76 -11.05 -0.01
N LEU A 39 -15.00 -9.72 -0.01
CA LEU A 39 -16.31 -9.16 -0.32
C LEU A 39 -16.63 -9.27 -1.82
N PRO A 40 -17.92 -9.36 -2.20
CA PRO A 40 -18.35 -9.25 -3.59
C PRO A 40 -18.30 -7.77 -4.02
N LEU A 41 -17.09 -7.28 -4.31
CA LEU A 41 -16.87 -5.89 -4.68
C LEU A 41 -17.48 -5.57 -6.05
N LYS A 42 -18.08 -4.37 -6.17
CA LYS A 42 -18.50 -3.81 -7.44
C LYS A 42 -17.43 -2.86 -7.95
N GLU A 43 -16.96 -3.08 -9.17
CA GLU A 43 -16.14 -2.10 -9.88
C GLU A 43 -17.00 -0.87 -10.22
N GLU A 44 -16.55 0.32 -9.82
CA GLU A 44 -17.28 1.58 -10.07
C GLU A 44 -16.67 2.36 -11.24
N GLU A 45 -15.38 2.66 -11.16
CA GLU A 45 -14.68 3.46 -12.16
C GLU A 45 -13.26 2.95 -12.36
N SER A 46 -12.86 2.89 -13.62
CA SER A 46 -11.50 2.55 -14.06
C SER A 46 -10.92 3.72 -14.84
N LEU A 47 -9.84 4.30 -14.32
CA LEU A 47 -9.09 5.38 -14.94
C LEU A 47 -7.86 4.81 -15.63
N PHE A 48 -7.74 5.03 -16.94
CA PHE A 48 -6.51 4.75 -17.67
C PHE A 48 -5.45 5.81 -17.34
N ILE A 49 -4.22 5.36 -17.12
CA ILE A 49 -3.07 6.18 -16.76
C ILE A 49 -1.97 5.89 -17.78
N GLU A 50 -1.48 6.90 -18.48
CA GLU A 50 -0.42 6.75 -19.48
C GLU A 50 0.71 7.76 -19.24
N PHE A 51 1.94 7.29 -19.39
CA PHE A 51 3.18 8.04 -19.32
C PHE A 51 4.08 7.61 -20.49
N SER A 52 5.15 8.37 -20.72
CA SER A 52 6.11 8.13 -21.81
C SER A 52 6.66 6.70 -21.88
N THR A 53 6.73 6.00 -20.75
CA THR A 53 7.31 4.64 -20.64
C THR A 53 6.46 3.68 -19.81
N ALA A 54 5.26 4.08 -19.42
CA ALA A 54 4.42 3.28 -18.53
C ALA A 54 2.94 3.50 -18.86
N ALA A 55 2.15 2.44 -18.79
CA ALA A 55 0.71 2.53 -18.90
C ALA A 55 0.06 1.73 -17.78
N GLY A 56 -1.13 2.09 -17.36
CA GLY A 56 -1.76 1.43 -16.24
C GLY A 56 -3.21 1.81 -16.06
N ILE A 57 -3.81 1.23 -15.03
CA ILE A 57 -5.22 1.41 -14.69
C ILE A 57 -5.30 1.62 -13.18
N ALA A 58 -6.12 2.57 -12.77
CA ALA A 58 -6.59 2.68 -11.40
C ALA A 58 -8.09 2.37 -11.37
N THR A 59 -8.47 1.36 -10.59
CA THR A 59 -9.84 0.89 -10.47
C THR A 59 -10.33 1.07 -9.03
N SER A 60 -11.49 1.69 -8.88
CA SER A 60 -12.20 1.82 -7.60
C SER A 60 -13.21 0.70 -7.43
N TYR A 61 -13.26 0.16 -6.20
CA TYR A 61 -14.14 -0.93 -5.82
C TYR A 61 -15.00 -0.53 -4.63
N SER A 62 -16.31 -0.71 -4.77
CA SER A 62 -17.29 -0.41 -3.74
C SER A 62 -17.92 -1.66 -3.13
N TYR A 63 -18.34 -1.53 -1.88
CA TYR A 63 -19.24 -2.47 -1.21
C TYR A 63 -20.30 -1.67 -0.46
N LYS A 64 -21.58 -2.04 -0.63
CA LYS A 64 -22.73 -1.32 -0.03
C LYS A 64 -22.71 0.21 -0.26
N LYS A 65 -22.29 0.64 -1.46
CA LYS A 65 -22.16 2.06 -1.89
C LYS A 65 -21.00 2.83 -1.24
N GLU A 66 -20.10 2.16 -0.53
CA GLU A 66 -18.88 2.77 0.00
C GLU A 66 -17.67 2.25 -0.77
N VAL A 67 -16.74 3.14 -1.15
CA VAL A 67 -15.44 2.73 -1.71
C VAL A 67 -14.62 2.12 -0.58
N VAL A 68 -14.23 0.86 -0.76
CA VAL A 68 -13.45 0.08 0.22
C VAL A 68 -12.05 -0.26 -0.29
N LYS A 69 -11.84 -0.20 -1.61
CA LYS A 69 -10.54 -0.47 -2.22
C LYS A 69 -10.35 0.36 -3.48
N VAL A 70 -9.12 0.85 -3.67
CA VAL A 70 -8.65 1.35 -4.96
C VAL A 70 -7.42 0.52 -5.34
N ALA A 71 -7.45 -0.13 -6.50
CA ALA A 71 -6.30 -0.89 -7.00
C ALA A 71 -5.70 -0.15 -8.19
N ARG A 72 -4.38 0.05 -8.15
CA ARG A 72 -3.62 0.64 -9.24
C ARG A 72 -2.63 -0.40 -9.75
N SER A 73 -2.52 -0.51 -11.06
CA SER A 73 -1.52 -1.34 -11.72
C SER A 73 -0.85 -0.53 -12.83
N LEU A 74 0.48 -0.46 -12.82
CA LEU A 74 1.30 0.13 -13.85
C LEU A 74 2.14 -0.97 -14.51
N GLN A 75 1.98 -1.12 -15.82
CA GLN A 75 2.86 -1.92 -16.65
C GLN A 75 4.11 -1.10 -17.01
N LEU A 76 5.27 -1.63 -16.65
CA LEU A 76 6.58 -1.07 -16.94
C LEU A 76 7.32 -2.00 -17.91
N PRO A 77 8.34 -1.52 -18.63
CA PRO A 77 9.12 -2.37 -19.54
C PRO A 77 9.79 -3.54 -18.82
N TYR A 78 10.13 -3.38 -17.55
CA TYR A 78 10.85 -4.35 -16.73
C TYR A 78 9.98 -5.11 -15.73
N GLY A 79 8.68 -4.83 -15.66
CA GLY A 79 7.85 -5.40 -14.60
C GLY A 79 6.47 -4.77 -14.47
N ILE A 80 5.85 -5.01 -13.33
CA ILE A 80 4.56 -4.46 -12.95
C ILE A 80 4.70 -3.85 -11.57
N TRP A 81 4.12 -2.68 -11.42
CA TRP A 81 3.98 -2.03 -10.12
C TRP A 81 2.50 -1.94 -9.77
N GLN A 82 2.11 -2.58 -8.67
CA GLN A 82 0.75 -2.55 -8.15
C GLN A 82 0.68 -1.84 -6.82
N THR A 83 -0.34 -1.01 -6.63
CA THR A 83 -0.61 -0.36 -5.34
C THR A 83 -2.09 -0.51 -5.01
N ASN A 84 -2.39 -1.17 -3.89
CA ASN A 84 -3.73 -1.32 -3.35
C ASN A 84 -3.92 -0.39 -2.15
N TYR A 85 -4.98 0.43 -2.20
CA TYR A 85 -5.41 1.30 -1.11
C TYR A 85 -6.66 0.72 -0.49
N TYR A 86 -6.66 0.52 0.82
CA TYR A 86 -7.80 -0.04 1.56
C TYR A 86 -8.42 1.01 2.46
N TYR A 87 -9.73 1.09 2.42
CA TYR A 87 -10.52 2.05 3.17
C TYR A 87 -11.49 1.35 4.12
N GLN A 88 -11.64 1.90 5.32
CA GLN A 88 -12.66 1.50 6.28
C GLN A 88 -13.42 2.74 6.74
N ASN A 89 -14.74 2.76 6.57
CA ASN A 89 -15.60 3.90 6.90
C ASN A 89 -15.07 5.22 6.26
N GLY A 90 -14.67 5.16 4.99
CA GLY A 90 -14.11 6.28 4.24
C GLY A 90 -12.70 6.71 4.64
N LYS A 91 -12.02 6.00 5.55
CA LYS A 91 -10.65 6.33 6.00
C LYS A 91 -9.64 5.34 5.44
N LEU A 92 -8.51 5.85 4.93
CA LEU A 92 -7.39 5.02 4.51
C LEU A 92 -6.80 4.29 5.72
N VAL A 93 -6.68 2.96 5.64
CA VAL A 93 -6.12 2.11 6.71
C VAL A 93 -4.88 1.35 6.28
N LEU A 94 -4.76 1.00 4.99
CA LEU A 94 -3.61 0.27 4.45
C LEU A 94 -3.30 0.73 3.03
N ILE A 95 -2.01 0.90 2.75
CA ILE A 95 -1.48 0.83 1.39
C ILE A 95 -0.63 -0.43 1.31
N GLU A 96 -0.89 -1.26 0.30
CA GLU A 96 -0.04 -2.38 -0.08
C GLU A 96 0.58 -2.09 -1.44
N ASP A 97 1.90 -2.10 -1.50
CA ASP A 97 2.71 -1.69 -2.65
C ASP A 97 3.56 -2.89 -3.08
N ILE A 98 3.39 -3.37 -4.31
CA ILE A 98 4.00 -4.59 -4.82
C ILE A 98 4.73 -4.28 -6.11
N GLU A 99 6.00 -4.65 -6.20
CA GLU A 99 6.77 -4.62 -7.43
C GLU A 99 7.14 -6.04 -7.85
N GLU A 100 6.75 -6.38 -9.07
CA GLU A 100 7.11 -7.63 -9.73
C GLU A 100 7.99 -7.31 -10.94
N THR A 101 9.11 -8.01 -11.12
CA THR A 101 9.90 -7.89 -12.36
C THR A 101 9.77 -9.13 -13.21
N HIS A 102 9.82 -8.91 -14.52
CA HIS A 102 9.96 -10.02 -15.47
C HIS A 102 11.32 -10.69 -15.29
N LEU A 103 11.35 -12.02 -15.38
CA LEU A 103 12.59 -12.78 -15.30
C LEU A 103 13.41 -12.66 -16.61
N ILE A 104 14.70 -12.98 -16.53
CA ILE A 104 15.58 -13.09 -17.70
C ILE A 104 15.80 -14.58 -17.99
N ASN A 105 15.54 -15.02 -19.21
CA ASN A 105 15.73 -16.41 -19.63
C ASN A 105 17.22 -16.74 -19.86
N GLU A 106 17.52 -18.01 -20.18
CA GLU A 106 18.90 -18.47 -20.42
C GLU A 106 19.60 -17.76 -21.60
N ASN A 107 18.83 -17.15 -22.52
CA ASN A 107 19.34 -16.40 -23.67
C ASN A 107 19.60 -14.92 -23.35
N GLY A 108 19.32 -14.46 -22.12
CA GLY A 108 19.44 -13.05 -21.74
C GLY A 108 18.25 -12.19 -22.18
N GLU A 109 17.14 -12.78 -22.60
CA GLU A 109 15.92 -12.08 -23.01
C GLU A 109 14.91 -11.98 -21.86
N ILE A 110 14.07 -10.96 -21.88
CA ILE A 110 13.01 -10.77 -20.88
C ILE A 110 11.89 -11.80 -21.12
N ASP A 111 11.62 -12.62 -20.12
CA ASP A 111 10.47 -13.52 -20.08
C ASP A 111 9.26 -12.82 -19.45
N TYR A 112 8.37 -12.30 -20.30
CA TYR A 112 7.13 -11.63 -19.88
C TYR A 112 6.08 -12.58 -19.28
N SER A 113 6.29 -13.89 -19.34
CA SER A 113 5.38 -14.89 -18.76
C SER A 113 5.70 -15.22 -17.30
N SER A 114 6.94 -14.97 -16.88
CA SER A 114 7.43 -15.28 -15.53
C SER A 114 7.79 -14.00 -14.78
N LYS A 115 7.36 -13.92 -13.52
CA LYS A 115 7.61 -12.75 -12.68
C LYS A 115 8.12 -13.17 -11.31
N GLU A 116 8.93 -12.31 -10.71
CA GLU A 116 9.37 -12.42 -9.33
C GLU A 116 9.01 -11.15 -8.56
N GLN A 117 8.47 -11.32 -7.36
CA GLN A 117 8.16 -10.21 -6.48
C GLN A 117 9.44 -9.73 -5.78
N ASN A 118 9.96 -8.58 -6.21
CA ASN A 118 11.19 -8.01 -5.66
C ASN A 118 10.94 -7.07 -4.49
N TYR A 119 9.74 -6.51 -4.41
CA TYR A 119 9.38 -5.58 -3.34
C TYR A 119 7.93 -5.76 -2.91
N CYS A 120 7.71 -5.68 -1.60
CA CYS A 120 6.40 -5.56 -1.00
C CYS A 120 6.48 -4.62 0.20
N GLY A 121 5.80 -3.49 0.11
CA GLY A 121 5.61 -2.52 1.18
C GLY A 121 4.17 -2.54 1.70
N ARG A 122 4.00 -2.58 3.02
CA ARG A 122 2.70 -2.42 3.68
C ARG A 122 2.77 -1.23 4.62
N PHE A 123 1.92 -0.24 4.40
CA PHE A 123 1.90 1.03 5.11
C PHE A 123 0.57 1.17 5.84
N TYR A 124 0.63 1.22 7.17
CA TYR A 124 -0.53 1.15 8.06
C TYR A 124 -0.88 2.54 8.56
N PHE A 125 -2.13 2.96 8.37
CA PHE A 125 -2.60 4.30 8.68
C PHE A 125 -3.62 4.31 9.82
N SER A 126 -3.57 5.36 10.63
CA SER A 126 -4.62 5.69 11.61
C SER A 126 -4.75 7.20 11.67
N HIS A 127 -5.99 7.70 11.64
CA HIS A 127 -6.27 9.15 11.63
C HIS A 127 -5.48 9.91 10.54
N ASN A 128 -5.38 9.32 9.35
CA ASN A 128 -4.62 9.84 8.20
C ASN A 128 -3.11 10.00 8.44
N ALA A 129 -2.56 9.43 9.53
CA ALA A 129 -1.14 9.40 9.80
C ALA A 129 -0.59 7.98 9.60
N LEU A 130 0.60 7.88 9.01
CA LEU A 130 1.35 6.63 8.93
C LEU A 130 1.80 6.21 10.34
N ILE A 131 1.43 5.01 10.75
CA ILE A 131 1.76 4.46 12.07
C ILE A 131 2.91 3.46 11.99
N VAL A 132 2.89 2.61 10.97
CA VAL A 132 3.87 1.55 10.75
C VAL A 132 4.07 1.34 9.25
N SER A 133 5.31 1.06 8.84
CA SER A 133 5.60 0.43 7.55
C SER A 133 6.27 -0.93 7.77
N LYS A 134 6.00 -1.88 6.88
CA LYS A 134 6.70 -3.15 6.76
C LYS A 134 7.09 -3.33 5.31
N GLU A 135 8.38 -3.47 5.06
CA GLU A 135 8.91 -3.59 3.71
C GLU A 135 9.73 -4.88 3.62
N LYS A 136 9.60 -5.57 2.49
CA LYS A 136 10.39 -6.75 2.14
C LYS A 136 10.95 -6.56 0.75
N GLY A 137 12.25 -6.75 0.61
CA GLY A 137 12.96 -6.60 -0.66
C GLY A 137 13.40 -5.15 -0.91
N GLU A 138 13.83 -4.86 -2.13
CA GLU A 138 14.37 -3.55 -2.50
C GLU A 138 13.48 -2.94 -3.59
N LYS A 139 12.88 -1.80 -3.27
CA LYS A 139 12.09 -1.04 -4.24
C LYS A 139 13.03 -0.50 -5.31
N ARG A 140 12.73 -0.74 -6.58
CA ARG A 140 13.52 -0.17 -7.66
C ARG A 140 13.26 1.34 -7.66
N ASN A 141 14.33 2.13 -7.65
CA ASN A 141 14.24 3.59 -7.73
C ASN A 141 13.79 4.03 -9.13
N ALA A 142 12.55 3.72 -9.50
CA ALA A 142 11.86 4.37 -10.60
C ALA A 142 11.56 5.79 -10.12
N SER A 143 12.41 6.74 -10.53
CA SER A 143 12.53 8.12 -10.03
C SER A 143 11.38 8.59 -9.12
N GLU A 144 11.70 8.96 -7.86
CA GLU A 144 10.77 9.55 -6.87
C GLU A 144 9.85 10.64 -7.47
N THR A 145 10.29 11.30 -8.53
CA THR A 145 9.54 12.26 -9.36
C THR A 145 8.23 11.69 -9.91
N LEU A 146 8.23 10.48 -10.48
CA LEU A 146 7.02 9.84 -11.01
C LEU A 146 6.02 9.53 -9.89
N PHE A 147 6.48 9.08 -8.72
CA PHE A 147 5.60 8.74 -7.59
C PHE A 147 4.90 9.96 -6.99
N ASN A 148 5.62 11.07 -6.80
CA ASN A 148 5.07 12.29 -6.19
C ASN A 148 4.04 12.98 -7.10
N GLU A 149 4.34 13.12 -8.39
CA GLU A 149 3.39 13.70 -9.36
C GLU A 149 2.10 12.86 -9.48
N GLN A 150 2.19 11.54 -9.26
CA GLN A 150 1.06 10.62 -9.36
C GLN A 150 0.13 10.64 -8.14
N MET A 151 0.67 10.84 -6.93
CA MET A 151 -0.14 10.95 -5.71
C MET A 151 -1.00 12.22 -5.72
N GLU A 152 -0.46 13.33 -6.22
CA GLU A 152 -1.22 14.58 -6.36
C GLU A 152 -2.34 14.45 -7.40
N LEU A 153 -2.09 13.78 -8.53
CA LEU A 153 -3.08 13.60 -9.60
C LEU A 153 -4.23 12.66 -9.19
N ILE A 154 -3.93 11.61 -8.42
CA ILE A 154 -4.94 10.67 -7.90
C ILE A 154 -5.77 11.34 -6.80
N GLN A 155 -5.14 12.06 -5.86
CA GLN A 155 -5.89 12.83 -4.86
C GLN A 155 -6.77 13.89 -5.53
N ALA A 156 -6.23 14.68 -6.47
CA ALA A 156 -7.00 15.70 -7.18
C ALA A 156 -8.20 15.11 -7.94
N LYS A 157 -8.04 13.96 -8.60
CA LYS A 157 -9.14 13.32 -9.33
C LYS A 157 -10.16 12.65 -8.42
N LEU A 158 -9.74 11.98 -7.34
CA LEU A 158 -10.67 11.43 -6.36
C LEU A 158 -11.47 12.53 -5.62
N TYR A 159 -10.90 13.71 -5.42
CA TYR A 159 -11.63 14.89 -4.93
C TYR A 159 -12.60 15.48 -5.96
N LEU A 160 -12.31 15.39 -7.26
CA LEU A 160 -13.14 15.94 -8.34
C LEU A 160 -14.32 15.04 -8.75
N VAL A 161 -14.26 13.73 -8.46
CA VAL A 161 -15.36 12.77 -8.72
C VAL A 161 -16.47 12.85 -7.66
N GLY A 162 -16.33 13.75 -6.67
CA GLY A 162 -17.45 14.17 -5.82
C GLY A 162 -17.70 13.23 -4.65
N TYR A 163 -16.97 13.47 -3.56
CA TYR A 163 -17.57 13.46 -2.23
C TYR A 163 -18.20 14.83 -1.95
#